data_AF-A0ABD7ACI0-F1
#
_entry.id   AF-A0ABD7ACI0-F1
#
_cell.length_a   1.000
_cell.length_b   1.000
_cell.length_c   1.000
_cell.angle_alpha   90.00
_cell.angle_beta   90.00
_cell.angle_gamma   90.00
#
_symmetry.space_group_name_H-M   'P 1'
#
loop_
_entity.id
_entity.type
_entity.pdbx_description
1 polymer ?
#
loop_
_entity_poly.entity_id
_entity_poly.type
_entity_poly.pdbx_seq_one_letter_code
_entity_poly.pdbx_strand_id
1 'polypeptide(L)'
;MKLSLTVEADTLNVLALNAGRIAVDIDGIELAALIDVVCDNGYSLRVADEPRKLVVEDPLPPLARVNGIQCSTAHITAEDNALLFTLAHQHEDFGESEWISYTGSGYLLYLGAWSFPVLHLKRLGLSKACRRLVVTLIRRYAVGIVHLDAFGEVLPGFATFDW
;
A
#
# COMPACT_ATOMS: atom_id res chain seq x y z
N MET A 1 32.11 3.73 -16.58
CA MET A 1 33.03 3.47 -15.46
C MET A 1 32.57 2.19 -14.78
N LYS A 2 33.46 1.21 -14.59
CA LYS A 2 33.13 -0.10 -14.03
C LYS A 2 33.61 -0.11 -12.57
N LEU A 3 32.68 -0.22 -11.62
CA LEU A 3 32.99 -0.44 -10.20
C LEU A 3 32.50 -1.84 -9.82
N SER A 4 33.39 -2.64 -9.23
CA SER A 4 33.08 -3.96 -8.66
C SER A 4 33.33 -3.92 -7.16
N LEU A 5 32.44 -4.52 -6.39
CA LEU A 5 32.53 -4.57 -4.93
C LEU A 5 32.27 -6.01 -4.50
N THR A 6 33.26 -6.63 -3.86
CA THR A 6 33.21 -8.00 -3.35
C THR A 6 33.09 -7.94 -1.84
N VAL A 7 32.03 -8.55 -1.30
CA VAL A 7 31.80 -8.65 0.15
C VAL A 7 31.86 -10.14 0.50
N GLU A 8 32.85 -10.54 1.29
CA GLU A 8 32.93 -11.90 1.88
C GLU A 8 32.41 -11.81 3.33
N ALA A 9 31.58 -12.72 3.84
CA ALA A 9 31.53 -14.16 3.61
C ALA A 9 30.41 -14.63 2.66
N ASP A 10 30.82 -15.45 1.70
CA ASP A 10 30.03 -16.33 0.83
C ASP A 10 28.92 -15.66 -0.01
N THR A 11 29.33 -15.35 -1.25
CA THR A 11 28.60 -15.57 -2.52
C THR A 11 27.86 -14.42 -3.22
N LEU A 12 28.10 -13.15 -2.92
CA LEU A 12 27.45 -12.02 -3.63
C LEU A 12 28.46 -11.11 -4.36
N ASN A 13 28.40 -11.08 -5.70
CA ASN A 13 29.22 -10.22 -6.54
C ASN A 13 28.35 -9.24 -7.35
N VAL A 14 28.53 -7.94 -7.11
CA VAL A 14 27.71 -6.89 -7.73
C VAL A 14 28.57 -6.05 -8.67
N LEU A 15 28.09 -5.92 -9.91
CA LEU A 15 28.66 -5.10 -10.95
C LEU A 15 27.69 -3.99 -11.36
N ALA A 16 28.09 -2.74 -11.19
CA ALA A 16 27.31 -1.62 -11.72
C ALA A 16 27.40 -1.55 -13.25
N LEU A 17 26.24 -1.45 -13.91
CA LEU A 17 26.07 -1.28 -15.35
C LEU A 17 25.56 0.14 -15.67
N ASN A 18 25.65 0.55 -16.94
CA ASN A 18 25.13 1.85 -17.38
C ASN A 18 23.59 1.89 -17.30
N ALA A 19 23.05 3.12 -17.14
CA ALA A 19 21.61 3.43 -17.11
C ALA A 19 20.86 2.86 -15.88
N GLY A 20 21.47 2.92 -14.70
CA GLY A 20 20.83 2.52 -13.44
C GLY A 20 20.64 1.01 -13.29
N ARG A 21 21.42 0.21 -14.01
CA ARG A 21 21.37 -1.26 -13.98
C ARG A 21 22.52 -1.81 -13.15
N ILE A 22 22.33 -2.97 -12.55
CA ILE A 22 23.39 -3.74 -11.89
C ILE A 22 23.30 -5.20 -12.36
N ALA A 23 24.43 -5.88 -12.50
CA ALA A 23 24.51 -7.32 -12.60
C ALA A 23 24.90 -7.86 -11.24
N VAL A 24 24.18 -8.86 -10.77
CA VAL A 24 24.42 -9.49 -9.48
C VAL A 24 24.60 -10.97 -9.73
N ASP A 25 25.75 -11.49 -9.33
CA ASP A 25 26.07 -12.90 -9.31
C ASP A 25 25.93 -13.39 -7.86
N ILE A 26 25.12 -14.43 -7.68
CA ILE A 26 24.69 -14.93 -6.38
C ILE A 26 24.90 -16.44 -6.37
N ASP A 27 25.98 -16.92 -5.76
CA ASP A 27 26.14 -18.35 -5.52
C ASP A 27 25.32 -18.77 -4.28
N GLY A 28 24.91 -20.04 -4.20
CA GLY A 28 24.27 -20.59 -3.00
C GLY A 28 22.81 -20.18 -2.71
N ILE A 29 22.17 -19.40 -3.59
CA ILE A 29 20.72 -19.13 -3.52
C ILE A 29 19.99 -19.92 -4.61
N GLU A 30 19.04 -20.77 -4.21
CA GLU A 30 18.16 -21.43 -5.15
C GLU A 30 17.18 -20.43 -5.79
N LEU A 31 16.93 -20.58 -7.09
CA LEU A 31 16.03 -19.69 -7.84
C LEU A 31 14.63 -19.57 -7.21
N ALA A 32 14.11 -20.67 -6.65
CA ALA A 32 12.82 -20.66 -5.96
C ALA A 32 12.83 -19.75 -4.72
N ALA A 33 13.86 -19.84 -3.87
CA ALA A 33 14.01 -18.99 -2.70
C ALA A 33 14.15 -17.51 -3.08
N LEU A 34 14.82 -17.21 -4.20
CA LEU A 34 14.89 -15.85 -4.73
C LEU A 34 13.52 -15.35 -5.21
N ILE A 35 12.75 -16.18 -5.91
CA ILE A 35 11.40 -15.85 -6.36
C ILE A 35 10.51 -15.53 -5.17
N ASP A 36 10.52 -16.38 -4.14
CA ASP A 36 9.70 -16.20 -2.94
C ASP A 36 9.99 -14.86 -2.26
N VAL A 37 11.26 -14.55 -2.00
CA VAL A 37 11.66 -13.27 -1.39
C VAL A 37 11.26 -12.07 -2.26
N VAL A 38 11.42 -12.16 -3.58
CA VAL A 38 11.04 -11.08 -4.50
C VAL A 38 9.53 -10.85 -4.49
N CYS A 39 8.74 -11.92 -4.52
CA CYS A 39 7.28 -11.88 -4.48
C CYS A 39 6.75 -11.39 -3.13
N ASP A 40 7.33 -11.84 -2.01
CA ASP A 40 6.96 -11.42 -0.65
C ASP A 40 7.20 -9.91 -0.42
N ASN A 41 8.15 -9.33 -1.16
CA ASN A 41 8.42 -7.90 -1.14
C ASN A 41 7.60 -7.10 -2.18
N GLY A 42 6.65 -7.74 -2.86
CA GLY A 42 5.76 -7.11 -3.85
C GLY A 42 6.45 -6.78 -5.18
N TYR A 43 7.60 -7.40 -5.46
CA TYR A 43 8.29 -7.26 -6.74
C TYR A 43 8.04 -8.48 -7.62
N SER A 44 8.43 -8.40 -8.90
CA SER A 44 8.32 -9.51 -9.85
C SER A 44 9.69 -9.85 -10.45
N LEU A 45 9.97 -11.15 -10.57
CA LEU A 45 11.16 -11.67 -11.24
C LEU A 45 10.78 -12.15 -12.65
N ARG A 46 11.58 -11.82 -13.67
CA ARG A 46 11.38 -12.28 -15.05
C ARG A 46 12.71 -12.72 -15.66
N VAL A 47 12.69 -13.85 -16.37
CA VAL A 47 13.82 -14.32 -17.19
C VAL A 47 13.74 -13.63 -18.56
N ALA A 48 14.85 -13.08 -19.06
CA ALA A 48 14.90 -12.38 -20.34
C ALA A 48 16.19 -12.71 -21.11
N ASP A 49 16.08 -12.91 -22.42
CA ASP A 49 17.20 -13.32 -23.29
C ASP A 49 18.13 -12.16 -23.67
N GLU A 50 17.65 -10.91 -23.62
CA GLU A 50 18.46 -9.70 -23.89
C GLU A 50 18.23 -8.60 -22.84
N PRO A 51 19.28 -7.86 -22.44
CA PRO A 51 19.16 -6.72 -21.54
C PRO A 51 18.51 -5.51 -22.26
N ARG A 52 17.21 -5.57 -22.47
CA ARG A 52 16.42 -4.47 -23.05
C ARG A 52 16.04 -3.43 -22.01
N LYS A 53 15.63 -2.25 -22.49
CA LYS A 53 14.94 -1.25 -21.68
C LYS A 53 13.68 -1.93 -21.13
N LEU A 54 13.70 -2.27 -19.85
CA LEU A 54 12.55 -2.77 -19.12
C LEU A 54 11.52 -1.66 -19.07
N VAL A 55 10.69 -1.58 -20.11
CA VAL A 55 9.34 -1.10 -19.95
C VAL A 55 8.63 -2.34 -19.45
N VAL A 56 8.39 -2.44 -18.14
CA VAL A 56 7.13 -3.08 -17.74
C VAL A 56 6.13 -2.22 -18.48
N GLU A 57 5.62 -2.68 -19.63
CA GLU A 57 4.45 -2.07 -20.23
C GLU A 57 3.31 -2.37 -19.27
N ASP A 58 3.32 -1.61 -18.18
CA ASP A 58 2.11 -1.17 -17.59
C ASP A 58 1.46 -0.27 -18.64
N PRO A 59 0.40 -0.74 -19.32
CA PRO A 59 -0.26 0.08 -20.33
C PRO A 59 -0.87 1.34 -19.69
N LEU A 60 -1.00 1.36 -18.36
CA LEU A 60 -1.51 2.49 -17.61
C LEU A 60 -0.36 3.43 -17.22
N PRO A 61 -0.51 4.75 -17.42
CA PRO A 61 0.43 5.70 -16.85
C PRO A 61 0.40 5.58 -15.31
N PRO A 62 1.50 5.87 -14.59
CA PRO A 62 1.54 5.76 -13.12
C PRO A 62 0.40 6.51 -12.40
N LEU A 63 -0.09 7.61 -12.99
CA LEU A 63 -1.19 8.41 -12.46
C LEU A 63 -2.59 7.80 -12.70
N ALA A 64 -2.71 6.80 -13.56
CA ALA A 64 -3.96 6.07 -13.75
C ALA A 64 -4.19 4.98 -12.69
N ARG A 65 -3.20 4.72 -11.81
CA ARG A 65 -3.32 3.77 -10.72
C ARG A 65 -3.65 4.47 -9.41
N VAL A 66 -4.61 3.88 -8.68
CA VAL A 66 -4.91 4.25 -7.31
C VAL A 66 -4.61 3.05 -6.43
N ASN A 67 -3.66 3.21 -5.51
CA ASN A 67 -3.31 2.14 -4.58
C ASN A 67 -4.41 2.01 -3.51
N GLY A 68 -4.93 0.79 -3.35
CA GLY A 68 -5.88 0.43 -2.31
C GLY A 68 -5.26 -0.48 -1.26
N ILE A 69 -5.63 -0.30 0.01
CA ILE A 69 -5.37 -1.29 1.06
C ILE A 69 -6.69 -1.63 1.75
N GLN A 70 -6.98 -2.93 1.84
CA GLN A 70 -8.06 -3.46 2.66
C GLN A 70 -7.52 -3.87 4.04
N CYS A 71 -8.23 -3.51 5.10
CA CYS A 71 -7.90 -3.93 6.47
C CYS A 71 -9.16 -4.06 7.33
N SER A 72 -9.03 -4.72 8.47
CA SER A 72 -10.15 -5.01 9.37
C SER A 72 -10.82 -3.73 9.91
N THR A 73 -12.15 -3.74 10.03
CA THR A 73 -12.89 -2.74 10.84
C THR A 73 -12.49 -2.78 12.32
N ALA A 74 -11.83 -3.85 12.79
CA ALA A 74 -11.27 -3.89 14.14
C ALA A 74 -10.29 -2.73 14.43
N HIS A 75 -9.75 -2.06 13.42
CA HIS A 75 -8.84 -0.92 13.61
C HIS A 75 -9.50 0.43 13.91
N ILE A 76 -10.83 0.49 13.89
CA ILE A 76 -11.60 1.70 14.25
C ILE A 76 -12.41 1.42 15.52
N THR A 77 -12.77 2.46 16.27
CA THR A 77 -13.61 2.28 17.47
C THR A 77 -15.08 2.10 17.09
N ALA A 78 -15.91 1.69 18.05
CA ALA A 78 -17.36 1.61 17.84
C ALA A 78 -17.95 2.98 17.46
N GLU A 79 -17.46 4.07 18.07
CA GLU A 79 -17.88 5.44 17.76
C GLU A 79 -17.42 5.88 16.36
N ASP A 80 -16.20 5.52 15.97
CA ASP A 80 -15.72 5.76 14.60
C ASP A 80 -16.62 5.02 13.59
N ASN A 81 -16.98 3.76 13.87
CA ASN A 81 -17.87 2.99 13.02
C ASN A 81 -19.26 3.62 12.91
N ALA A 82 -19.88 4.01 14.02
CA ALA A 82 -21.18 4.67 14.02
C ALA A 82 -21.15 6.02 13.25
N LEU A 83 -20.05 6.77 13.39
CA LEU A 83 -19.84 8.00 12.65
C LEU A 83 -19.71 7.74 11.15
N LEU A 84 -18.84 6.82 10.74
CA LEU A 84 -18.66 6.46 9.33
C LEU A 84 -19.96 5.93 8.71
N PHE A 85 -20.75 5.15 9.46
CA PHE A 85 -22.08 4.72 9.04
C PHE A 85 -22.99 5.91 8.73
N THR A 86 -23.03 6.89 9.64
CA THR A 86 -23.85 8.10 9.47
C THR A 86 -23.40 8.90 8.26
N LEU A 87 -22.10 9.15 8.13
CA LEU A 87 -21.51 9.93 7.04
C LEU A 87 -21.75 9.27 5.66
N ALA A 88 -21.60 7.95 5.58
CA ALA A 88 -21.82 7.19 4.35
C ALA A 88 -23.29 7.20 3.88
N HIS A 89 -24.25 7.52 4.75
CA HIS A 89 -25.68 7.56 4.45
C HIS A 89 -26.25 8.99 4.40
N GLN A 90 -25.39 10.01 4.35
CA GLN A 90 -25.84 11.38 4.11
C GLN A 90 -26.33 11.55 2.67
N HIS A 91 -27.47 12.22 2.53
CA HIS A 91 -28.10 12.54 1.24
C HIS A 91 -28.00 14.04 0.98
N GLU A 92 -26.77 14.54 0.94
CA GLU A 92 -26.45 15.93 0.64
C GLU A 92 -25.61 15.96 -0.65
N ASP A 93 -25.88 16.95 -1.51
CA ASP A 93 -25.05 17.17 -2.69
C ASP A 93 -23.63 17.57 -2.25
N PHE A 94 -22.59 16.92 -2.79
CA PHE A 94 -21.19 17.16 -2.42
C PHE A 94 -20.87 16.86 -0.94
N GLY A 95 -21.61 15.91 -0.36
CA GLY A 95 -21.49 15.48 1.03
C GLY A 95 -20.36 14.45 1.27
N GLU A 96 -20.22 14.04 2.54
CA GLU A 96 -19.19 13.10 2.95
C GLU A 96 -19.39 11.69 2.34
N SER A 97 -20.62 11.36 1.95
CA SER A 97 -20.98 10.10 1.28
C SER A 97 -20.37 9.94 -0.12
N GLU A 98 -19.88 11.02 -0.74
CA GLU A 98 -19.21 10.95 -2.05
C GLU A 98 -17.82 10.32 -1.98
N TRP A 99 -17.17 10.32 -0.81
CA TRP A 99 -15.83 9.75 -0.63
C TRP A 99 -15.73 8.75 0.53
N ILE A 100 -16.80 8.62 1.32
CA ILE A 100 -17.00 7.56 2.32
C ILE A 100 -18.18 6.71 1.86
N SER A 101 -17.92 5.51 1.37
CA SER A 101 -18.97 4.63 0.85
C SER A 101 -19.12 3.39 1.73
N TYR A 102 -20.35 3.07 2.15
CA TYR A 102 -20.62 1.84 2.86
C TYR A 102 -20.59 0.64 1.91
N THR A 103 -19.84 -0.41 2.24
CA THR A 103 -19.65 -1.59 1.39
C THR A 103 -20.53 -2.78 1.79
N GLY A 104 -21.39 -2.64 2.80
CA GLY A 104 -22.18 -3.73 3.37
C GLY A 104 -21.52 -4.43 4.56
N SER A 105 -20.18 -4.48 4.58
CA SER A 105 -19.33 -5.06 5.64
C SER A 105 -18.39 -4.04 6.28
N GLY A 106 -18.43 -2.78 5.85
CA GLY A 106 -17.53 -1.72 6.31
C GLY A 106 -17.56 -0.52 5.38
N TYR A 107 -16.41 0.11 5.12
CA TYR A 107 -16.32 1.40 4.44
C TYR A 107 -15.16 1.49 3.47
N LEU A 108 -15.40 2.10 2.31
CA LEU A 108 -14.37 2.55 1.39
C LEU A 108 -14.16 4.05 1.59
N LEU A 109 -12.92 4.44 1.88
CA LEU A 109 -12.47 5.82 2.02
C LEU A 109 -11.63 6.21 0.81
N TYR A 110 -12.17 7.04 -0.08
CA TYR A 110 -11.41 7.61 -1.20
C TYR A 110 -10.64 8.84 -0.73
N LEU A 111 -9.37 8.64 -0.38
CA LEU A 111 -8.52 9.67 0.23
C LEU A 111 -8.13 10.77 -0.77
N GLY A 112 -8.23 10.49 -2.08
CA GLY A 112 -7.98 11.44 -3.16
C GLY A 112 -9.04 12.53 -3.31
N ALA A 113 -10.20 12.40 -2.66
CA ALA A 113 -11.24 13.43 -2.65
C ALA A 113 -10.79 14.75 -2.00
N TRP A 114 -9.78 14.71 -1.13
CA TRP A 114 -9.31 15.86 -0.36
C TRP A 114 -7.79 16.01 -0.44
N SER A 115 -7.28 17.24 -0.47
CA SER A 115 -5.83 17.49 -0.38
C SER A 115 -5.24 17.13 1.00
N PHE A 116 -6.07 17.15 2.05
CA PHE A 116 -5.66 16.85 3.43
C PHE A 116 -6.66 15.89 4.11
N PRO A 117 -6.77 14.63 3.64
CA PRO A 117 -7.85 13.72 4.05
C PRO A 117 -7.80 13.43 5.56
N VAL A 118 -6.62 13.29 6.15
CA VAL A 118 -6.45 13.04 7.59
C VAL A 118 -6.88 14.26 8.45
N LEU A 119 -6.72 15.47 7.93
CA LEU A 119 -7.21 16.68 8.61
C LEU A 119 -8.74 16.75 8.52
N HIS A 120 -9.31 16.35 7.39
CA HIS A 120 -10.75 16.28 7.20
C HIS A 120 -11.38 15.25 8.14
N LEU A 121 -10.82 14.03 8.21
CA LEU A 121 -11.19 13.00 9.20
C LEU A 121 -11.13 13.53 10.64
N LYS A 122 -10.15 14.39 10.97
CA LYS A 122 -10.06 15.03 12.30
C LYS A 122 -11.25 15.95 12.56
N ARG A 123 -11.65 16.75 11.57
CA ARG A 123 -12.78 17.69 11.70
C ARG A 123 -14.11 16.97 11.84
N LEU A 124 -14.25 15.83 11.15
CA LEU A 124 -15.43 14.96 11.25
C LEU A 124 -15.55 14.28 12.63
N GLY A 125 -14.44 14.18 13.37
CA GLY A 125 -14.44 13.64 14.73
C GLY A 125 -13.83 12.24 14.85
N LEU A 126 -13.23 11.70 13.78
CA LEU A 126 -12.60 10.38 13.84
C LEU A 126 -11.46 10.34 14.87
N SER A 127 -11.39 9.20 15.56
CA SER A 127 -10.46 8.94 16.64
C SER A 127 -9.00 9.13 16.21
N LYS A 128 -8.14 9.34 17.21
CA LYS A 128 -6.69 9.39 16.96
C LYS A 128 -6.18 8.05 16.40
N ALA A 129 -6.79 6.93 16.75
CA ALA A 129 -6.39 5.61 16.27
C ALA A 129 -6.68 5.46 14.77
N CYS A 130 -7.93 5.72 14.34
CA CYS A 130 -8.34 5.72 12.94
C CYS A 130 -7.47 6.67 12.11
N ARG A 131 -7.25 7.91 12.58
CA ARG A 131 -6.40 8.87 11.86
C ARG A 131 -4.93 8.44 11.77
N ARG A 132 -4.41 7.77 12.80
CA ARG A 132 -3.04 7.20 12.79
C ARG A 132 -2.92 6.03 11.81
N LEU A 133 -3.94 5.19 11.70
CA LEU A 133 -4.01 4.15 10.67
C LEU A 133 -3.90 4.79 9.29
N VAL A 134 -4.85 5.66 8.94
CA VAL A 134 -4.95 6.28 7.60
C VAL A 134 -3.67 7.04 7.23
N VAL A 135 -3.11 7.88 8.12
CA VAL A 135 -1.88 8.63 7.81
C VAL A 135 -0.66 7.73 7.60
N THR A 136 -0.60 6.59 8.31
CA THR A 136 0.50 5.64 8.15
C THR A 136 0.38 4.91 6.81
N LEU A 137 -0.83 4.49 6.43
CA LEU A 137 -1.08 3.84 5.15
C LEU A 137 -0.76 4.77 3.98
N ILE A 138 -1.19 6.03 4.03
CA ILE A 138 -0.81 7.05 3.03
C ILE A 138 0.70 7.18 2.92
N ARG A 139 1.40 7.39 4.05
CA ARG A 139 2.84 7.71 4.04
C ARG A 139 3.72 6.52 3.66
N ARG A 140 3.35 5.31 4.04
CA ARG A 140 4.17 4.11 3.85
C ARG A 140 3.92 3.43 2.52
N TYR A 141 2.68 3.46 2.02
CA TYR A 141 2.26 2.68 0.84
C TYR A 141 1.63 3.53 -0.26
N ALA A 142 1.66 4.86 -0.14
CA ALA A 142 1.07 5.80 -1.11
C ALA A 142 -0.40 5.48 -1.43
N VAL A 143 -1.17 5.11 -0.40
CA VAL A 143 -2.56 4.67 -0.54
C VAL A 143 -3.48 5.84 -0.91
N GLY A 144 -4.30 5.63 -1.94
CA GLY A 144 -5.39 6.52 -2.32
C GLY A 144 -6.77 6.02 -1.90
N ILE A 145 -6.91 4.72 -1.60
CA ILE A 145 -8.16 4.10 -1.11
C ILE A 145 -7.89 3.23 0.12
N VAL A 146 -8.62 3.46 1.21
CA VAL A 146 -8.62 2.53 2.36
C VAL A 146 -9.96 1.85 2.42
N HIS A 147 -9.98 0.52 2.40
CA HIS A 147 -11.18 -0.28 2.61
C HIS A 147 -11.13 -0.91 4.00
N LEU A 148 -11.93 -0.38 4.91
CA LEU A 148 -12.18 -0.95 6.23
C LEU A 148 -13.26 -2.01 6.06
N ASP A 149 -12.96 -3.28 6.28
CA ASP A 149 -13.89 -4.38 6.06
C ASP A 149 -13.96 -5.31 7.27
N ALA A 150 -15.16 -5.76 7.66
CA ALA A 150 -15.33 -6.70 8.77
C ALA A 150 -14.59 -8.03 8.54
N PHE A 151 -14.36 -8.42 7.29
CA PHE A 151 -13.59 -9.61 6.89
C PHE A 151 -12.16 -9.27 6.48
N GLY A 152 -11.72 -8.02 6.66
CA GLY A 152 -10.37 -7.59 6.36
C GLY A 152 -9.35 -8.11 7.39
N GLU A 153 -8.11 -8.23 6.95
CA GLU A 153 -6.99 -8.64 7.81
C GLU A 153 -6.62 -7.56 8.83
N VAL A 154 -6.21 -8.02 10.02
CA VAL A 154 -5.69 -7.14 11.08
C VAL A 154 -4.24 -6.79 10.75
N LEU A 155 -4.01 -5.52 10.41
CA LEU A 155 -2.69 -5.00 10.12
C LEU A 155 -1.83 -4.92 11.40
N PRO A 156 -0.58 -5.41 11.37
CA PRO A 156 0.31 -5.37 12.51
C PRO A 156 0.71 -3.93 12.87
N GLY A 157 0.85 -3.66 14.17
CA GLY A 157 1.33 -2.37 14.68
C GLY A 157 0.27 -1.26 14.76
N PHE A 158 -1.00 -1.58 14.50
CA PHE A 158 -2.13 -0.69 14.72
C PHE A 158 -2.97 -1.14 15.92
N ALA A 159 -3.68 -0.19 16.53
CA ALA A 159 -4.62 -0.52 17.59
C ALA A 159 -5.78 -1.34 17.01
N THR A 160 -6.34 -2.22 17.83
CA THR A 160 -7.58 -2.94 17.56
C THR A 160 -8.57 -2.70 18.69
N PHE A 161 -9.85 -2.77 18.36
CA PHE A 161 -10.97 -2.55 19.25
C PHE A 161 -11.95 -3.70 19.09
N ASP A 162 -12.58 -4.10 20.18
CA ASP A 162 -13.57 -5.17 20.24
C ASP A 162 -14.96 -4.53 20.35
N TRP A 163 -15.79 -4.68 19.32
CA TRP A 163 -17.16 -4.16 19.23
C TRP A 163 -17.96 -4.86 18.13
#